data_AF-A0A5M6CAH6-F1
#
_entry.id   AF-A0A5M6CAH6-F1
#
_cell.length_a   1.000
_cell.length_b   1.000
_cell.length_c   1.000
_cell.angle_alpha   90.00
_cell.angle_beta   90.00
_cell.angle_gamma   90.00
#
_symmetry.space_group_name_H-M   'P 1'
#
loop_
_entity.id
_entity.type
_entity.pdbx_description
1 polymer ?
#
loop_
_entity_poly.entity_id
_entity_poly.type
_entity_poly.pdbx_seq_one_letter_code
_entity_poly.pdbx_strand_id
1 'polypeptide(L)' 'MELHEQIRKVLSEKGIKDTEEYNLRVSKTDMQTELTAQGFSKEEIDEELERLCLNGTLAMDEINIYDYDEPV' A
#
# COMPACT_ATOMS: atom_id res chain seq x y z
N MET A 1 -5.97 -15.68 1.74
CA MET A 1 -5.43 -14.34 2.07
C MET A 1 -6.09 -13.36 1.15
N GLU A 2 -6.64 -12.30 1.71
CA GLU A 2 -7.30 -11.23 0.94
C GLU A 2 -6.27 -10.22 0.41
N LEU A 3 -6.61 -9.49 -0.66
CA LEU A 3 -5.71 -8.53 -1.34
C LEU A 3 -5.22 -7.44 -0.38
N HIS A 4 -6.08 -6.93 0.50
CA HIS A 4 -5.72 -5.94 1.51
C HIS A 4 -4.64 -6.44 2.48
N GLU A 5 -4.65 -7.72 2.85
CA GLU A 5 -3.62 -8.31 3.71
C GLU A 5 -2.26 -8.33 2.98
N GLN A 6 -2.27 -8.63 1.68
CA GLN A 6 -1.05 -8.62 0.87
C GLN A 6 -0.51 -7.21 0.69
N ILE A 7 -1.37 -6.20 0.49
CA ILE A 7 -0.96 -4.79 0.40
C ILE A 7 -0.26 -4.37 1.69
N ARG A 8 -0.84 -4.67 2.86
CA ARG A 8 -0.21 -4.38 4.16
C ARG A 8 1.09 -5.14 4.38
N LYS A 9 1.15 -6.39 3.92
CA LYS A 9 2.37 -7.20 3.98
C LYS A 9 3.48 -6.58 3.13
N VAL A 10 3.19 -6.18 1.89
CA VAL A 10 4.17 -5.52 1.02
C VAL A 10 4.62 -4.20 1.63
N LEU A 11 3.72 -3.41 2.20
CA LEU A 11 4.09 -2.21 2.97
C LEU A 11 5.02 -2.55 4.14
N SER A 12 4.72 -3.58 4.93
CA SER A 12 5.56 -3.99 6.07
C SER A 12 6.93 -4.57 5.67
N GLU A 13 7.02 -5.27 4.53
CA GLU A 13 8.25 -5.96 4.11
C GLU A 13 9.15 -5.09 3.24
N LYS A 14 8.57 -4.22 2.40
CA LYS A 14 9.27 -3.38 1.42
C LYS A 14 9.22 -1.90 1.79
N GLY A 15 8.39 -1.52 2.74
CA GLY A 15 8.24 -0.16 3.18
C GLY A 15 9.54 0.39 3.72
N ILE A 16 9.87 1.58 3.24
CA ILE A 16 11.01 2.34 3.75
C ILE A 16 10.45 3.39 4.69
N LYS A 17 11.01 3.44 5.90
CA LYS A 17 10.70 4.49 6.87
C LYS A 17 11.34 5.78 6.40
N ASP A 18 10.52 6.69 5.88
CA ASP A 18 11.00 7.88 5.17
C ASP A 18 10.98 9.14 6.03
N THR A 19 9.98 9.29 6.91
CA THR A 19 9.75 10.53 7.67
C THR A 19 9.12 10.26 9.04
N GLU A 20 9.10 11.28 9.91
CA GLU A 20 8.45 11.20 11.24
C GLU A 20 6.92 11.14 11.15
N GLU A 21 6.31 11.51 10.01
CA GLU A 21 4.85 11.54 9.80
C GLU A 21 4.25 10.23 9.26
N TYR A 22 5.05 9.39 8.57
CA TYR A 22 4.59 8.14 7.97
C TYR A 22 5.49 6.99 8.36
N ASN A 23 4.91 5.85 8.71
CA ASN A 23 5.71 4.72 9.17
C ASN A 23 6.45 4.01 8.02
N LEU A 24 5.80 3.85 6.87
CA LEU A 24 6.32 3.07 5.75
C LEU A 24 5.82 3.66 4.42
N ARG A 25 6.72 3.81 3.45
CA ARG A 25 6.36 4.12 2.05
C ARG A 25 6.82 3.03 1.09
N VAL A 26 6.00 2.74 0.09
CA VAL A 26 6.32 1.88 -1.06
C VAL A 26 5.86 2.57 -2.34
N SER A 27 6.63 2.49 -3.43
CA SER A 27 6.18 3.06 -4.70
C SER A 27 4.98 2.29 -5.25
N LYS A 28 4.02 2.98 -5.87
CA LYS A 28 2.85 2.34 -6.50
C LYS A 28 3.29 1.28 -7.53
N THR A 29 4.37 1.55 -8.26
CA THR A 29 4.96 0.61 -9.21
C THR A 29 5.45 -0.67 -8.55
N ASP A 30 6.17 -0.57 -7.42
CA ASP A 30 6.67 -1.74 -6.70
C ASP A 30 5.52 -2.55 -6.09
N MET A 31 4.54 -1.86 -5.50
CA MET A 31 3.33 -2.48 -4.97
C MET A 31 2.58 -3.27 -6.06
N GLN A 32 2.32 -2.64 -7.20
CA GLN A 32 1.68 -3.29 -8.33
C GLN A 32 2.50 -4.48 -8.83
N THR A 33 3.83 -4.36 -8.89
CA THR A 33 4.70 -5.42 -9.38
C THR A 33 4.66 -6.65 -8.47
N GLU A 34 4.77 -6.46 -7.15
CA GLU A 34 4.72 -7.56 -6.16
C GLU A 34 3.34 -8.24 -6.13
N LEU A 35 2.26 -7.48 -6.18
CA LEU A 35 0.91 -8.03 -6.18
C LEU A 35 0.55 -8.70 -7.51
N THR A 36 1.00 -8.15 -8.64
CA THR A 36 0.83 -8.81 -9.94
C THR A 36 1.60 -10.13 -10.00
N ALA A 37 2.80 -10.19 -9.41
CA ALA A 37 3.57 -11.43 -9.29
C ALA A 37 2.87 -12.50 -8.44
N GLN A 38 1.98 -12.09 -7.53
CA GLN A 38 1.13 -12.98 -6.73
C GLN A 38 -0.16 -13.41 -7.44
N GLY A 39 -0.44 -12.89 -8.63
CA GLY A 39 -1.58 -13.27 -9.47
C GLY A 39 -2.77 -12.33 -9.41
N PHE A 40 -2.65 -11.16 -8.77
CA PHE A 40 -3.69 -10.13 -8.77
C PHE A 40 -3.62 -9.28 -10.03
N SER A 41 -4.76 -8.84 -10.56
CA SER A 41 -4.78 -7.89 -11.68
C SER A 41 -4.47 -6.48 -11.20
N LYS A 42 -3.90 -5.65 -12.09
CA LYS A 42 -3.65 -4.23 -11.77
C LYS A 42 -4.92 -3.47 -11.41
N GLU A 43 -6.04 -3.82 -12.04
CA GLU A 43 -7.34 -3.18 -11.83
C GLU A 43 -7.84 -3.47 -10.41
N GLU A 44 -7.80 -4.75 -9.97
CA GLU A 44 -8.12 -5.12 -8.58
C GLU A 44 -7.20 -4.45 -7.55
N ILE A 45 -5.90 -4.34 -7.86
CA ILE A 45 -4.92 -3.67 -6.99
C ILE A 45 -5.26 -2.19 -6.85
N ASP A 46 -5.54 -1.50 -7.95
CA ASP A 46 -5.85 -0.08 -7.94
C ASP A 46 -7.18 0.20 -7.22
N GLU A 47 -8.22 -0.61 -7.46
CA GLU A 47 -9.51 -0.50 -6.76
C GLU A 47 -9.36 -0.71 -5.24
N GLU A 48 -8.60 -1.72 -4.81
CA GLU A 48 -8.41 -2.00 -3.39
C GLU A 48 -7.53 -0.93 -2.71
N LEU A 49 -6.51 -0.41 -3.40
CA LEU A 49 -5.72 0.72 -2.90
C LEU A 49 -6.57 1.98 -2.72
N GLU A 50 -7.43 2.32 -3.70
CA GLU A 50 -8.37 3.44 -3.57
C GLU A 50 -9.33 3.23 -2.40
N ARG A 51 -9.85 2.02 -2.23
CA ARG A 51 -10.72 1.66 -1.09
C ARG A 51 -10.03 1.86 0.25
N LEU A 52 -8.77 1.44 0.37
CA LEU A 52 -7.94 1.60 1.56
C LEU A 52 -7.51 3.06 1.79
N CYS A 53 -7.47 3.88 0.75
CA CYS A 53 -7.28 5.33 0.92
C CYS A 53 -8.56 6.00 1.42
N LEU A 54 -9.72 5.63 0.85
CA LEU A 54 -11.02 6.20 1.22
C LEU A 54 -11.43 5.88 2.66
N ASN A 55 -11.05 4.71 3.18
CA ASN A 55 -11.32 4.33 4.56
C ASN A 55 -10.29 4.85 5.56
N GLY A 56 -9.26 5.58 5.10
CA GLY A 56 -8.20 6.16 5.95
C GLY A 56 -7.15 5.17 6.43
N THR A 57 -7.10 3.94 5.90
CA THR A 57 -6.04 2.96 6.26
C THR A 57 -4.70 3.36 5.65
N LEU A 58 -4.71 3.84 4.39
CA LEU A 58 -3.52 4.20 3.65
C LEU A 58 -3.61 5.64 3.12
N ALA A 59 -2.45 6.24 2.85
CA ALA A 59 -2.34 7.43 2.01
C ALA A 59 -1.70 7.04 0.68
N MET A 60 -2.04 7.75 -0.39
CA MET A 60 -1.36 7.59 -1.67
C MET A 60 -1.18 8.96 -2.33
N ASP A 61 0.01 9.21 -2.88
CA ASP A 61 0.28 10.32 -3.79
C ASP A 61 0.43 9.80 -5.24
N GLU A 62 0.89 10.63 -6.16
CA GLU A 62 1.06 10.24 -7.57
C GLU A 62 2.06 9.09 -7.81
N ILE A 63 2.93 8.80 -6.84
CA ILE A 63 4.10 7.92 -6.97
C ILE A 63 4.15 6.86 -5.86
N ASN A 64 3.75 7.18 -4.64
CA ASN A 64 3.96 6.42 -3.42
C ASN A 64 2.67 6.11 -2.68
N ILE A 65 2.68 4.97 -1.99
CA ILE A 65 1.67 4.52 -1.05
C ILE A 65 2.30 4.55 0.35
N TYR A 66 1.57 5.08 1.31
CA TYR A 66 1.97 5.30 2.69
C TYR A 66 1.04 4.53 3.64
N ASP A 67 1.63 3.87 4.63
CA ASP A 67 0.87 3.35 5.77
C ASP A 67 0.70 4.45 6.81
N TYR A 68 -0.55 4.82 7.14
CA TYR A 68 -0.82 5.69 8.27
C TYR A 68 -0.68 4.85 9.54
N ASP A 69 0.20 5.26 10.45
CA ASP A 69 0.03 4.85 11.84
C ASP A 69 -1.18 5.62 12.36
N GLU A 70 -2.26 4.93 12.72
CA GLU A 70 -3.35 5.58 13.44
C GLU A 70 -2.76 6.30 14.67
N PRO A 71 -3.08 7.58 14.91
CA PRO A 71 -2.84 8.17 16.21
C PRO A 71 -3.74 7.45 17.23
N VAL A 72 -3.12 6.85 18.25
CA VAL A 72 -3.80 6.48 19.51
C VAL A 72 -4.39 7.69 20.20
#